data_AF-M2PFS9-F1
#
_entry.id   AF-M2PFS9-F1
#
_cell.length_a   1.000
_cell.length_b   1.000
_cell.length_c   1.000
_cell.angle_alpha   90.00
_cell.angle_beta   90.00
_cell.angle_gamma   90.00
#
_symmetry.space_group_name_H-M   'P 1'
#
loop_
_entity.id
_entity.type
_entity.pdbx_description
1 polymer ?
#
loop_
_entity_poly.entity_id
_entity_poly.type
_entity_poly.pdbx_seq_one_letter_code
_entity_poly.pdbx_strand_id
1 'polypeptide(L)'
;SLDTYTRRPDCFGRAAKHIRTQCAEIDMEEDERVKGAPSQILRTTRTNHATAAIAMTLCELSTAKHYSPPLECSLFLSESDTNSVMSNDAQSNCVEALSRSAQYWSSYSGYLREVRKWTTILM
;
A
#
# COMPACT_ATOMS: atom_id res chain seq x y z
N SER A 1 -9.64 2.66 -12.07
CA SER A 1 -9.71 1.30 -11.50
C SER A 1 -8.31 0.80 -11.23
N LEU A 2 -8.14 -0.03 -10.18
CA LEU A 2 -6.88 -0.72 -9.88
C LEU A 2 -6.34 -1.53 -11.08
N ASP A 3 -7.23 -2.10 -11.91
CA ASP A 3 -6.88 -2.86 -13.12
C ASP A 3 -6.05 -2.09 -14.14
N THR A 4 -6.18 -0.76 -14.17
CA THR A 4 -5.36 0.08 -15.07
C THR A 4 -3.90 0.10 -14.63
N TYR A 5 -3.65 0.01 -13.32
CA TYR A 5 -2.31 -0.03 -12.76
C TYR A 5 -1.72 -1.43 -12.86
N THR A 6 -2.48 -2.48 -12.51
CA THR A 6 -2.02 -3.89 -12.59
C THR A 6 -1.58 -4.32 -13.99
N ARG A 7 -2.14 -3.72 -15.04
CA ARG A 7 -1.78 -4.00 -16.44
C ARG A 7 -0.51 -3.32 -16.91
N ARG A 8 0.09 -2.42 -16.13
CA ARG A 8 1.36 -1.78 -16.48
C ARG A 8 2.54 -2.66 -16.06
N PRO A 9 3.56 -2.88 -16.90
CA PRO A 9 4.73 -3.68 -16.55
C PRO A 9 5.73 -2.94 -15.63
N ASP A 10 5.35 -1.76 -15.13
CA ASP A 10 6.22 -0.82 -14.43
C ASP A 10 6.06 -0.91 -12.89
N CYS A 11 6.73 -0.01 -12.18
CA CYS A 11 6.64 0.15 -10.73
C CYS A 11 5.18 0.17 -10.23
N PHE A 12 4.28 0.82 -10.97
CA PHE A 12 2.87 0.94 -10.58
C PHE A 12 2.11 -0.39 -10.68
N GLY A 13 2.40 -1.22 -11.68
CA GLY A 13 1.79 -2.54 -11.77
C GLY A 13 2.19 -3.49 -10.66
N ARG A 14 3.44 -3.40 -10.19
CA ARG A 14 3.91 -4.18 -9.04
C ARG A 14 3.25 -3.74 -7.75
N ALA A 15 3.19 -2.43 -7.50
CA ALA A 15 2.47 -1.86 -6.35
C ALA A 15 0.99 -2.26 -6.37
N ALA A 16 0.33 -2.18 -7.53
CA ALA A 16 -1.06 -2.60 -7.70
C ALA A 16 -1.29 -4.11 -7.49
N LYS A 17 -0.35 -4.95 -7.94
CA LYS A 17 -0.40 -6.40 -7.73
C LYS A 17 -0.29 -6.76 -6.25
N HIS A 18 0.59 -6.10 -5.49
CA HIS A 18 0.69 -6.27 -4.04
C HIS A 18 -0.62 -5.95 -3.31
N ILE A 19 -1.31 -4.89 -3.74
CA ILE A 19 -2.64 -4.55 -3.21
C ILE A 19 -3.64 -5.69 -3.49
N ARG A 20 -3.60 -6.30 -4.68
CA ARG A 20 -4.52 -7.40 -5.06
C ARG A 20 -4.22 -8.71 -4.33
N THR A 21 -2.96 -9.11 -4.21
CA THR A 21 -2.59 -10.40 -3.59
C THR A 21 -2.91 -10.42 -2.09
N GLN A 22 -2.71 -9.31 -1.39
CA GLN A 22 -3.07 -9.20 0.03
C GLN A 22 -4.59 -9.20 0.27
N CYS A 23 -5.40 -8.85 -0.73
CA CYS A 23 -6.86 -9.01 -0.66
C CYS A 23 -7.31 -10.45 -0.98
N ALA A 24 -6.58 -11.18 -1.83
CA ALA A 24 -6.97 -12.51 -2.31
C ALA A 24 -6.61 -13.67 -1.35
N GLU A 25 -5.66 -13.48 -0.42
CA GLU A 25 -5.38 -14.44 0.66
C GLU A 25 -6.54 -14.55 1.69
N ILE A 26 -7.63 -13.81 1.49
CA ILE A 26 -8.81 -13.78 2.37
C ILE A 26 -9.90 -14.79 1.91
N ASP A 27 -9.79 -15.39 0.71
CA ASP A 27 -10.81 -16.32 0.17
C ASP A 27 -10.59 -17.82 0.52
N MET A 28 -9.66 -18.16 1.43
CA MET A 28 -9.40 -19.57 1.81
C MET A 28 -9.53 -19.85 3.32
N GLU A 29 -10.57 -19.33 3.96
CA GLU A 29 -11.01 -19.83 5.26
C GLU A 29 -12.55 -19.89 5.36
N GLU A 30 -13.22 -20.24 4.27
CA GLU A 30 -14.54 -20.86 4.38
C GLU A 30 -14.33 -22.34 4.69
N ASP A 31 -14.44 -22.70 5.97
CA ASP A 31 -15.20 -23.86 6.47
C ASP A 31 -14.62 -24.36 7.80
N GLU A 32 -14.67 -23.54 8.85
CA GLU A 32 -14.96 -24.09 10.17
C GLU A 32 -15.52 -23.04 11.15
N ARG A 33 -16.73 -23.35 11.64
CA ARG A 33 -17.29 -23.03 12.98
C ARG A 33 -18.16 -21.79 13.13
N VAL A 34 -19.40 -21.99 12.70
CA VAL A 34 -20.61 -22.00 13.55
C VAL A 34 -20.33 -21.84 15.07
N LYS A 35 -20.52 -20.62 15.61
CA LYS A 35 -21.35 -20.25 16.79
C LYS A 35 -20.78 -19.04 17.54
N GLY A 36 -21.57 -17.97 17.59
CA GLY A 36 -21.44 -16.90 18.58
C GLY A 36 -20.84 -15.62 18.01
N ALA A 37 -21.71 -14.64 17.74
CA ALA A 37 -21.41 -13.33 17.16
C ALA A 37 -20.12 -12.66 17.68
N PRO A 38 -19.28 -12.06 16.81
CA PRO A 38 -18.27 -11.12 17.26
C PRO A 38 -18.93 -9.75 17.49
N SER A 39 -18.92 -9.36 18.76
CA SER A 39 -19.05 -7.97 19.18
C SER A 39 -18.00 -7.13 18.44
N GLN A 40 -18.50 -6.10 17.78
CA GLN A 40 -17.83 -4.94 17.22
C GLN A 40 -16.55 -4.50 17.97
N ILE A 41 -15.40 -5.11 17.65
CA ILE A 41 -14.07 -4.49 17.78
C ILE A 41 -13.29 -4.85 16.52
N LEU A 42 -13.64 -4.12 15.45
CA LEU A 42 -12.94 -3.86 14.20
C LEU A 42 -11.51 -4.45 14.11
N ARG A 43 -11.39 -5.77 13.92
CA ARG A 43 -10.12 -6.39 13.55
C ARG A 43 -10.03 -6.32 12.04
N THR A 44 -9.82 -5.09 11.56
CA THR A 44 -9.39 -4.81 10.19
C THR A 44 -8.22 -5.74 9.87
N THR A 45 -8.45 -6.70 8.98
CA THR A 45 -7.37 -7.30 8.19
C THR A 45 -6.56 -6.13 7.65
N ARG A 46 -5.33 -5.95 8.16
CA ARG A 46 -4.54 -4.74 7.93
C ARG A 46 -3.96 -4.81 6.51
N THR A 47 -4.76 -4.49 5.51
CA THR A 47 -4.25 -3.92 4.27
C THR A 47 -3.49 -2.65 4.65
N ASN A 48 -2.16 -2.67 4.56
CA ASN A 48 -1.33 -1.50 4.86
C ASN A 48 -1.48 -0.47 3.72
N HIS A 49 -2.62 0.23 3.66
CA HIS A 49 -2.92 1.24 2.63
C HIS A 49 -1.82 2.30 2.52
N ALA A 50 -1.19 2.64 3.65
CA ALA A 50 -0.07 3.55 3.69
C ALA A 50 1.15 3.00 2.93
N THR A 51 1.49 1.72 3.07
CA THR A 51 2.58 1.08 2.31
C THR A 51 2.31 1.10 0.80
N ALA A 52 1.08 0.77 0.40
CA ALA A 52 0.68 0.84 -0.99
C ALA A 52 0.76 2.28 -1.55
N ALA A 53 0.26 3.25 -0.79
CA ALA A 53 0.33 4.66 -1.17
C ALA A 53 1.78 5.19 -1.24
N ILE A 54 2.64 4.78 -0.31
CA ILE A 54 4.09 5.07 -0.33
C ILE A 54 4.70 4.50 -1.61
N ALA A 55 4.52 3.22 -1.90
CA ALA A 55 5.07 2.59 -3.09
C ALA A 55 4.64 3.30 -4.39
N MET A 56 3.34 3.61 -4.53
CA MET A 56 2.81 4.34 -5.69
C MET A 56 3.41 5.75 -5.82
N THR A 57 3.58 6.45 -4.68
CA THR A 57 4.22 7.78 -4.66
C THR A 57 5.67 7.68 -5.10
N LEU A 58 6.41 6.68 -4.61
CA LEU A 58 7.81 6.48 -4.97
C LEU A 58 7.97 6.11 -6.45
N CYS A 59 7.04 5.32 -7.01
CA CYS A 59 6.98 5.09 -8.45
C CYS A 59 6.86 6.40 -9.22
N GLU A 60 5.96 7.29 -8.82
CA GLU A 60 5.79 8.60 -9.45
C GLU A 60 7.06 9.45 -9.35
N LEU A 61 7.68 9.53 -8.16
CA LEU A 61 8.92 10.28 -7.95
C LEU A 61 10.07 9.72 -8.80
N SER A 62 10.20 8.40 -8.90
CA SER A 62 11.25 7.77 -9.72
C SER A 62 11.12 8.10 -11.21
N THR A 63 9.91 8.35 -11.69
CA THR A 63 9.67 8.77 -13.09
C THR A 63 9.94 10.25 -13.32
N ALA A 64 9.91 11.07 -12.26
CA ALA A 64 10.19 12.49 -12.34
C ALA A 64 11.71 12.74 -12.24
N LYS A 65 12.36 13.05 -13.36
CA LYS A 65 13.82 13.23 -13.49
C LYS A 65 14.49 14.20 -12.48
N HIS A 66 13.73 15.04 -11.79
CA HIS A 66 14.24 16.07 -10.89
C HIS A 66 14.08 15.76 -9.40
N TYR A 67 13.46 14.64 -9.03
CA TYR A 67 13.13 14.33 -7.64
C TYR A 67 13.68 12.97 -7.23
N SER A 68 14.67 12.97 -6.34
CA SER A 68 15.09 11.74 -5.67
C SER A 68 14.13 11.43 -4.51
N PRO A 69 13.77 10.15 -4.30
CA PRO A 69 12.96 9.77 -3.14
C PRO A 69 13.73 10.00 -1.82
N PRO A 70 13.02 10.27 -0.71
CA PRO A 70 13.64 10.34 0.62
C PRO A 70 14.31 9.01 1.01
N LEU A 71 15.46 9.08 1.69
CA LEU A 71 16.21 7.90 2.12
C LEU A 71 15.43 7.07 3.15
N GLU A 72 14.60 7.73 3.95
CA GLU A 72 13.66 7.14 4.90
C GLU A 72 12.66 6.19 4.22
N CYS A 73 12.44 6.35 2.92
CA CYS A 73 11.54 5.53 2.11
C CYS A 73 12.26 4.42 1.32
N SER A 74 13.58 4.25 1.49
CA SER A 74 14.38 3.27 0.74
C SER A 74 13.89 1.82 0.89
N LEU A 75 13.38 1.46 2.06
CA LEU A 75 12.79 0.15 2.34
C LEU A 75 11.55 -0.15 1.47
N PHE A 76 10.90 0.88 0.94
CA PHE A 76 9.73 0.76 0.06
C PHE A 76 10.10 0.85 -1.43
N LEU A 77 11.38 1.11 -1.74
CA LEU A 77 11.94 1.06 -3.10
C LEU A 77 12.52 -0.30 -3.45
N SER A 78 13.03 -1.02 -2.45
CA SER A 78 13.73 -2.29 -2.66
C SER A 78 12.75 -3.41 -3.03
N GLU A 79 13.02 -4.07 -4.15
CA GLU A 79 12.18 -5.09 -4.79
C GLU A 79 12.25 -6.46 -4.08
N SER A 80 12.98 -6.56 -2.97
CA SER A 80 13.40 -7.85 -2.41
C SER A 80 12.83 -8.11 -1.02
N ASP A 81 12.13 -9.24 -0.96
CA ASP A 81 11.73 -10.04 0.20
C ASP A 81 10.46 -9.62 0.96
N THR A 82 9.39 -10.27 0.51
CA THR A 82 8.04 -10.43 1.07
C THR A 82 7.99 -11.00 2.50
N ASN A 83 9.09 -11.03 3.25
CA ASN A 83 9.17 -11.59 4.60
C ASN A 83 9.77 -10.63 5.63
N SER A 84 10.22 -9.44 5.24
CA SER A 84 10.57 -8.40 6.22
C SER A 84 9.28 -7.83 6.79
N VAL A 85 9.02 -8.08 8.08
CA VAL A 85 7.99 -7.37 8.83
C VAL A 85 8.35 -5.90 8.77
N MET A 86 7.78 -5.17 7.80
CA MET A 86 8.00 -3.74 7.67
C MET A 86 7.54 -3.10 8.97
N SER A 87 8.47 -2.52 9.72
CA SER A 87 8.14 -1.91 10.99
C SER A 87 7.21 -0.72 10.76
N ASN A 88 6.24 -0.54 11.66
CA ASN A 88 5.40 0.66 11.64
C ASN A 88 6.25 1.93 11.71
N ASP A 89 7.43 1.86 12.35
CA ASP A 89 8.39 2.96 12.47
C ASP A 89 9.00 3.35 11.11
N ALA A 90 9.35 2.38 10.27
CA ALA A 90 9.84 2.67 8.92
C ALA A 90 8.76 3.34 8.07
N GLN A 91 7.51 2.88 8.20
CA GLN A 91 6.37 3.48 7.54
C GLN A 91 6.13 4.91 8.03
N SER A 92 6.11 5.15 9.35
CA SER A 92 5.89 6.49 9.91
C SER A 92 6.99 7.45 9.50
N ASN A 93 8.25 7.03 9.53
CA ASN A 93 9.39 7.86 9.15
C ASN A 93 9.35 8.22 7.67
N CYS A 94 8.98 7.30 6.78
CA CYS A 94 8.81 7.60 5.37
C CYS A 94 7.63 8.57 5.13
N VAL A 95 6.49 8.37 5.81
CA VAL A 95 5.35 9.31 5.71
C VAL A 95 5.72 10.70 6.21
N GLU A 96 6.46 10.78 7.33
CA GLU A 96 6.98 12.04 7.84
C GLU A 96 7.90 12.70 6.81
N ALA A 97 8.82 11.96 6.20
CA ALA A 97 9.71 12.49 5.17
C ALA A 97 8.94 12.99 3.93
N LEU A 98 7.91 12.28 3.48
CA LEU A 98 7.02 12.72 2.40
C LEU A 98 6.26 14.00 2.77
N SER A 99 5.90 14.17 4.05
CA SER A 99 5.20 15.38 4.53
C SER A 99 6.07 16.65 4.49
N ARG A 100 7.40 16.51 4.45
CA ARG A 100 8.34 17.65 4.34
C ARG A 100 8.28 18.36 2.98
N SER A 101 7.65 17.76 1.97
CA SER A 101 7.49 18.32 0.63
C SER A 101 6.02 18.35 0.22
N ALA A 102 5.46 19.54 -0.03
CA ALA A 102 4.05 19.69 -0.41
C ALA A 102 3.67 18.88 -1.67
N GLN A 103 4.60 18.77 -2.63
CA GLN A 103 4.40 17.97 -3.84
C GLN A 103 4.30 16.47 -3.50
N TYR A 104 5.21 15.95 -2.69
CA TYR A 104 5.23 14.54 -2.30
C TYR A 104 4.01 14.17 -1.46
N TRP A 105 3.64 15.06 -0.53
CA TRP A 105 2.45 14.93 0.28
C TRP A 105 1.16 14.90 -0.55
N SER A 106 1.11 15.71 -1.61
CA SER A 106 -0.03 15.74 -2.54
C SER A 106 -0.18 14.39 -3.27
N SER A 107 0.90 13.86 -3.83
CA SER A 107 0.88 12.54 -4.49
C SER A 107 0.52 11.42 -3.50
N TYR A 108 1.16 11.38 -2.32
CA TYR A 108 0.88 10.39 -1.27
C TYR A 108 -0.58 10.41 -0.80
N SER A 109 -1.08 11.58 -0.41
CA SER A 109 -2.46 11.71 0.09
C SER A 109 -3.49 11.41 -0.99
N GLY A 110 -3.17 11.68 -2.27
CA GLY A 110 -3.95 11.26 -3.43
C GLY A 110 -4.04 9.74 -3.56
N TYR A 111 -2.90 9.05 -3.58
CA TYR A 111 -2.88 7.58 -3.66
C TYR A 111 -3.51 6.92 -2.44
N LEU A 112 -3.33 7.45 -1.22
CA LEU A 112 -3.95 6.89 -0.02
C LEU A 112 -5.48 6.90 -0.11
N ARG A 113 -6.08 7.98 -0.62
CA ARG A 113 -7.53 8.05 -0.85
C ARG A 113 -7.99 7.05 -1.89
N GLU A 114 -7.20 6.87 -2.94
CA GLU A 114 -7.54 5.99 -4.06
C GLU A 114 -7.41 4.51 -3.69
N VAL A 115 -6.35 4.12 -2.99
CA VAL A 115 -6.15 2.76 -2.44
C VAL A 115 -7.30 2.37 -1.52
N ARG A 116 -7.74 3.28 -0.64
CA ARG A 116 -8.89 3.04 0.25
C ARG A 116 -10.18 2.74 -0.52
N LYS A 117 -10.39 3.37 -1.69
CA LYS A 117 -11.56 3.08 -2.53
C LYS A 117 -11.44 1.69 -3.15
N TRP A 118 -10.25 1.29 -3.61
CA TRP A 118 -10.04 -0.01 -4.26
C TRP A 118 -10.26 -1.18 -3.31
N THR A 119 -9.84 -1.05 -2.05
CA THR A 119 -10.07 -2.09 -1.04
C THR A 119 -11.52 -2.15 -0.58
N THR A 120 -12.26 -1.05 -0.65
CA THR A 120 -13.70 -1.03 -0.32
C THR A 120 -14.55 -1.67 -1.41
N ILE A 121 -14.13 -1.63 -2.67
CA ILE A 121 -14.86 -2.20 -3.83
C ILE A 121 -14.55 -3.70 -4.02
N LEU A 122 -13.47 -4.20 -3.41
CA LEU A 122 -13.08 -5.61 -3.46
C LEU A 122 -13.58 -6.44 -2.26
N MET A 123 -14.38 -5.84 -1.35
CA MET A 123 -15.17 -6.50 -0.31
C MET A 123 -16.64 -6.57 -0.75
#